data_AF-A0AA50DZL4-F1
#
_entry.id   AF-A0AA50DZL4-F1
#
_cell.length_a   1.000
_cell.length_b   1.000
_cell.length_c   1.000
_cell.angle_alpha   90.00
_cell.angle_beta   90.00
_cell.angle_gamma   90.00
#
_symmetry.space_group_name_H-M   'P 1'
#
loop_
_entity.id
_entity.type
_entity.pdbx_description
1 polymer ?
#
loop_
_entity_poly.entity_id
_entity_poly.type
_entity_poly.pdbx_seq_one_letter_code
_entity_poly.pdbx_strand_id
1 'polypeptide(L)' 'MALVLTFLGKGGVGRTTVAIAAAKKLAQAGQRVLVLGQDPSLAWQWG' A
#
# COMPACT_ATOMS: atom_id res chain seq x y z
N MET A 1 11.03 -11.15 14.31
CA MET A 1 9.57 -11.14 14.12
C MET A 1 9.25 -10.11 13.05
N ALA A 2 8.51 -10.44 12.01
CA ALA A 2 8.11 -9.49 10.96
C ALA A 2 6.64 -9.07 11.18
N LEU A 3 6.36 -7.77 11.05
CA LEU A 3 5.00 -7.22 11.10
C LEU A 3 4.48 -7.07 9.66
N VAL A 4 3.33 -7.66 9.36
CA VAL A 4 2.68 -7.57 8.04
C VAL A 4 1.41 -6.74 8.16
N LEU A 5 1.30 -5.68 7.36
CA LEU A 5 0.15 -4.78 7.31
C LEU A 5 -0.46 -4.79 5.90
N THR A 6 -1.72 -5.22 5.79
CA THR A 6 -2.43 -5.32 4.51
C THR A 6 -3.58 -4.33 4.44
N PHE A 7 -3.63 -3.53 3.38
CA PHE A 7 -4.65 -2.49 3.18
C PHE A 7 -5.65 -2.94 2.11
N LEU A 8 -6.82 -3.41 2.55
CA LEU A 8 -7.91 -3.89 1.68
C LEU A 8 -9.04 -2.88 1.56
N GLY A 9 -9.88 -3.03 0.52
CA GLY A 9 -10.96 -2.10 0.20
C GLY A 9 -11.28 -2.05 -1.30
N LYS A 10 -12.37 -1.36 -1.66
CA LYS A 10 -12.82 -1.21 -3.05
C LYS A 10 -11.85 -0.31 -3.86
N GLY A 11 -11.98 -0.30 -5.18
CA GLY A 11 -11.23 0.63 -6.04
C GLY A 11 -11.51 2.10 -5.65
N GLY A 12 -10.48 2.94 -5.64
CA GLY A 12 -10.63 4.37 -5.37
C GLY A 12 -10.69 4.81 -3.90
N VAL A 13 -10.72 3.91 -2.92
CA VAL A 13 -10.83 4.28 -1.49
C VAL A 13 -9.53 4.75 -0.83
N GLY A 14 -8.45 4.97 -1.61
CA GLY A 14 -7.19 5.52 -1.09
C GLY A 14 -6.26 4.53 -0.36
N ARG A 15 -6.40 3.22 -0.60
CA ARG A 15 -5.57 2.16 0.03
C ARG A 15 -4.07 2.42 -0.11
N THR A 16 -3.63 2.81 -1.31
CA THR A 16 -2.23 3.14 -1.61
C THR A 16 -1.74 4.31 -0.75
N THR A 17 -2.55 5.35 -0.61
CA THR A 17 -2.24 6.53 0.21
C THR A 17 -2.04 6.15 1.66
N VAL A 18 -2.96 5.34 2.22
CA VAL A 18 -2.87 4.90 3.62
C VAL A 18 -1.67 3.97 3.83
N ALA A 19 -1.40 3.05 2.88
CA ALA A 19 -0.24 2.17 2.94
C ALA A 19 1.09 2.95 2.98
N ILE A 20 1.23 3.98 2.13
CA ILE A 20 2.40 4.85 2.09
C ILE A 20 2.53 5.67 3.39
N ALA A 21 1.43 6.22 3.90
CA ALA A 21 1.44 6.99 5.15
C ALA A 21 1.88 6.13 6.35
N ALA A 22 1.36 4.90 6.46
CA ALA A 22 1.74 3.96 7.49
C ALA A 22 3.22 3.55 7.37
N ALA A 23 3.69 3.28 6.15
CA ALA A 23 5.09 2.94 5.89
C ALA A 23 6.05 4.07 6.27
N LYS A 24 5.72 5.33 5.94
CA LYS A 24 6.50 6.50 6.36
C LYS A 24 6.58 6.60 7.88
N LYS A 25 5.46 6.44 8.58
CA LYS A 25 5.43 6.48 10.06
C LYS A 25 6.31 5.40 10.68
N LEU A 26 6.28 4.17 10.14
CA LEU A 26 7.12 3.08 10.63
C LEU A 26 8.60 3.30 10.32
N ALA A 27 8.93 3.79 9.12
CA ALA A 27 10.30 4.13 8.76
C ALA A 27 10.88 5.25 9.64
N GLN A 28 10.07 6.27 9.96
CA GLN A 28 10.45 7.34 10.90
C GLN A 28 10.68 6.83 12.33
N ALA A 29 10.01 5.75 12.72
CA ALA A 29 10.24 5.06 13.99
C ALA A 29 11.49 4.14 13.96
N GLY A 30 12.31 4.19 12.91
CA GLY A 30 13.53 3.40 12.76
C GLY A 30 13.31 1.97 12.31
N GLN A 31 12.08 1.61 11.91
CA GLN A 31 11.79 0.25 11.44
C GLN A 31 12.20 0.09 9.98
N ARG A 32 12.71 -1.10 9.61
CA ARG A 32 12.88 -1.49 8.22
C ARG A 32 11.52 -1.85 7.62
N VAL A 33 11.10 -1.12 6.59
CA VAL A 33 9.78 -1.27 5.96
C VAL A 33 9.94 -1.63 4.50
N LEU A 34 9.16 -2.61 4.05
CA LEU A 34 8.95 -2.91 2.63
C LEU A 34 7.50 -2.57 2.29
N VAL A 35 7.31 -1.72 1.28
CA VAL A 35 5.98 -1.42 0.73
C VAL A 35 5.82 -2.23 -0.55
N LEU A 36 4.80 -3.08 -0.59
CA LEU A 36 4.43 -3.86 -1.76
C LEU A 36 2.96 -3.61 -2.07
N GLY A 37 2.67 -3.32 -3.34
CA GLY A 37 1.31 -3.14 -3.84
C GLY A 37 1.09 -4.01 -5.07
N GLN A 38 -0.10 -4.58 -5.19
CA GLN A 38 -0.60 -5.09 -6.47
C GLN A 38 -1.46 -4.01 -7.07
N ASP A 39 -1.07 -3.53 -8.25
CA ASP A 39 -1.92 -2.67 -9.05
C ASP A 39 -2.84 -3.56 -9.90
N PRO A 40 -4.18 -3.54 -9.72
CA PRO A 40 -5.10 -4.20 -10.62
C PRO A 40 -5.35 -3.36 -11.89
N SER A 41 -4.60 -2.29 -12.16
CA SER A 41 -4.67 -1.54 -13.41
C SER A 41 -4.19 -2.41 -14.59
N LEU A 42 -5.06 -3.36 -14.97
CA LEU A 42 -5.18 -3.81 -16.34
C LEU A 42 -5.44 -2.57 -17.17
N ALA A 43 -4.37 -2.04 -17.75
CA ALA A 43 -4.40 -1.12 -18.85
C ALA A 43 -5.04 -1.79 -20.09
N TRP A 44 -6.30 -2.21 -20.03
CA TRP A 44 -7.08 -2.76 -21.15
C TRP A 44 -8.59 -2.60 -20.95
N GLN A 45 -9.06 -1.37 -20.77
CA GLN A 45 -10.43 -1.01 -21.12
C GLN A 45 -10.38 0.09 -22.19
N TRP A 46 -10.00 -0.32 -23.40
CA TRP A 46 -10.24 0.47 -24.61
C TRP A 46 -11.75 0.61 -24.80
N GLY A 47 -12.22 1.82 -24.61
CA GLY A 47 -13.49 2.37 -25.07
C GLY A 47 -13.24 3.85 -25.33
#